data_AF-A0A2E0Z3C3-F1
#
_entry.id   AF-A0A2E0Z3C3-F1
#
_cell.length_a   1.000
_cell.length_b   1.000
_cell.length_c   1.000
_cell.angle_alpha   90.00
_cell.angle_beta   90.00
_cell.angle_gamma   90.00
#
_symmetry.space_group_name_H-M   'P 1'
#
loop_
_entity.id
_entity.type
_entity.pdbx_description
1 polymer ?
#
loop_
_entity_poly.entity_id
_entity_poly.type
_entity_poly.pdbx_seq_one_letter_code
_entity_poly.pdbx_strand_id
1 'polypeptide(L)'
;MADDGEQYAGGGQSLQRGKSVEELARDFDKTQVEELPVVLGFSARLNMLWDLAGAAPPQAEGRVISVLAINREWRESDVRGWLQKDVLPPRLDLYNMVRFLVSQLDEGQDPRRWEAFLVYGSPIVSSPISSAMYREDQTRREIASTIFAQITDEYGIPPSAYEADEVFQRCLTLMHKFNIYELRDFQSGHLEPFKNYMFPSQG
;
A
#
# COMPACT_ATOMS: atom_id res chain seq x y z
N MET A 1 5.85 -71.88 34.12
CA MET A 1 4.55 -71.66 33.47
C MET A 1 4.64 -70.29 32.84
N ALA A 2 4.69 -70.26 31.51
CA ALA A 2 4.87 -69.06 30.70
C ALA A 2 3.58 -68.22 30.68
N ASP A 3 3.70 -66.91 30.56
CA ASP A 3 2.85 -66.12 29.67
C ASP A 3 3.55 -64.81 29.27
N ASP A 4 3.40 -64.47 27.99
CA ASP A 4 3.97 -63.35 27.25
C ASP A 4 3.29 -62.01 27.60
N GLY A 5 3.92 -60.89 27.27
CA GLY A 5 3.26 -59.59 27.47
C GLY A 5 4.07 -58.35 27.11
N GLU A 6 4.37 -58.22 25.82
CA GLU A 6 4.38 -56.96 25.05
C GLU A 6 5.32 -55.80 25.46
N GLN A 7 6.24 -55.54 24.54
CA GLN A 7 6.87 -54.24 24.33
C GLN A 7 5.80 -53.16 24.10
N TYR A 8 5.79 -52.13 24.94
CA TYR A 8 5.33 -50.80 24.53
C TYR A 8 6.53 -49.84 24.52
N ALA A 9 7.09 -49.71 23.32
CA ALA A 9 7.84 -48.52 22.93
C ALA A 9 6.87 -47.34 22.90
N GLY A 10 6.78 -46.61 24.00
CA GLY A 10 6.07 -45.33 24.07
C GLY A 10 7.08 -44.21 24.18
N GLY A 11 7.49 -43.66 23.03
CA GLY A 11 8.27 -42.43 22.98
C GLY A 11 7.52 -41.32 23.71
N GLY A 12 7.94 -41.03 24.93
CA GLY A 12 7.48 -39.88 25.69
C GLY A 12 7.97 -38.63 24.98
N GLN A 13 7.11 -38.09 24.11
CA GLN A 13 7.22 -36.72 23.66
C GLN A 13 7.45 -35.85 24.90
N SER A 14 8.60 -35.18 24.90
CA SER A 14 8.97 -34.19 25.91
C SER A 14 7.86 -33.14 26.00
N LEU A 15 6.98 -33.30 26.99
CA LEU A 15 6.10 -32.24 27.46
C LEU A 15 7.00 -31.05 27.78
N GLN A 16 6.91 -30.02 26.93
CA GLN A 16 7.58 -28.75 27.15
C GLN A 16 7.23 -28.29 28.57
N ARG A 17 8.22 -28.24 29.47
CA ARG A 17 8.08 -27.54 30.75
C ARG A 17 7.67 -26.11 30.41
N GLY A 18 6.43 -25.74 30.72
CA GLY A 18 5.94 -24.39 30.51
C GLY A 18 6.83 -23.41 31.26
N LYS A 19 7.21 -22.31 30.61
CA LYS A 19 7.97 -21.22 31.23
C LYS A 19 7.21 -20.69 32.44
N SER A 20 7.92 -20.31 33.51
CA SER A 20 7.30 -19.64 34.65
C SER A 20 6.81 -18.23 34.27
N VAL A 21 5.91 -17.66 35.07
CA VAL A 21 5.40 -16.29 34.83
C VAL A 21 6.55 -15.27 34.86
N GLU A 22 7.54 -15.48 35.72
CA GLU A 22 8.75 -14.66 35.83
C GLU A 22 9.70 -14.82 34.64
N GLU A 23 9.69 -15.99 33.98
CA GLU A 23 10.41 -16.20 32.73
C GLU A 23 9.70 -15.50 31.57
N LEU A 24 8.36 -15.59 31.50
CA LEU A 24 7.56 -14.88 30.50
C LEU A 24 7.68 -13.35 30.65
N ALA A 25 7.68 -12.82 31.87
CA ALA A 25 7.86 -11.39 32.13
C ALA A 25 9.23 -10.90 31.63
N ARG A 26 10.30 -11.64 31.93
CA ARG A 26 11.66 -11.32 31.44
C ARG A 26 11.78 -11.41 29.92
N ASP A 27 11.10 -12.37 29.31
CA ASP A 27 11.09 -12.51 27.85
C ASP A 27 10.32 -11.37 27.19
N PHE A 28 9.19 -10.95 27.77
CA PHE A 28 8.44 -9.79 27.29
C PHE A 28 9.29 -8.52 27.30
N ASP A 29 9.94 -8.20 28.42
CA ASP A 29 10.81 -7.03 28.56
C ASP A 29 11.93 -7.00 27.50
N LYS A 30 12.52 -8.16 27.18
CA LYS A 30 13.55 -8.27 26.13
C LYS A 30 13.02 -8.06 24.70
N THR A 31 11.73 -8.25 24.47
CA THR A 31 11.09 -8.11 23.15
C THR A 31 10.45 -6.74 22.93
N GLN A 32 10.48 -5.87 23.94
CA GLN A 32 9.95 -4.52 23.82
C GLN A 32 10.75 -3.72 22.79
N VAL A 33 10.03 -2.98 21.96
CA VAL A 33 10.59 -1.99 21.04
C VAL A 33 10.32 -0.61 21.61
N GLU A 34 11.32 0.26 21.61
CA GLU A 34 11.23 1.60 22.20
C GLU A 34 10.53 2.59 21.26
N GLU A 35 10.57 2.35 19.96
CA GLU A 35 9.95 3.19 18.94
C GLU A 35 9.18 2.35 17.94
N LEU A 36 7.98 2.82 17.57
CA LEU A 36 7.20 2.23 16.50
C LEU A 36 7.69 2.76 15.15
N PRO A 37 7.71 1.91 14.10
CA PRO A 37 8.00 2.39 12.76
C PRO A 37 6.96 3.44 12.34
N VAL A 38 7.40 4.45 11.59
CA VAL A 38 6.50 5.44 10.99
C VAL A 38 5.67 4.73 9.91
N VAL A 39 4.37 4.60 10.17
CA VAL A 39 3.42 3.95 9.27
C VAL A 39 2.37 4.96 8.84
N LEU A 40 1.79 4.76 7.65
CA LEU A 40 0.69 5.60 7.19
C LEU A 40 -0.44 5.63 8.23
N GLY A 41 -1.17 6.74 8.31
CA GLY A 41 -2.38 6.82 9.13
C GLY A 41 -3.55 6.05 8.53
N PHE A 42 -4.62 5.88 9.32
CA PHE A 42 -5.89 5.34 8.85
C PHE A 42 -6.45 6.15 7.67
N SER A 43 -6.48 7.48 7.79
CA SER A 43 -6.97 8.38 6.75
C SER A 43 -6.20 8.22 5.46
N ALA A 44 -4.88 8.11 5.52
CA ALA A 44 -4.05 7.91 4.33
C ALA A 44 -4.41 6.60 3.61
N ARG A 45 -4.54 5.49 4.36
CA ARG A 45 -4.95 4.19 3.81
C ARG A 45 -6.38 4.18 3.28
N LEU A 46 -7.29 4.87 3.96
CA LEU A 46 -8.69 4.98 3.54
C LEU A 46 -8.78 5.77 2.23
N ASN A 47 -8.09 6.91 2.13
CA ASN A 47 -8.02 7.69 0.90
C ASN A 47 -7.45 6.86 -0.25
N MET A 48 -6.39 6.08 0.00
CA MET A 48 -5.84 5.15 -0.99
C MET A 48 -6.89 4.15 -1.51
N LEU A 49 -7.73 3.58 -0.64
CA LEU A 49 -8.80 2.68 -1.07
C LEU A 49 -9.88 3.40 -1.89
N TRP A 50 -10.25 4.63 -1.52
CA TRP A 50 -11.15 5.47 -2.32
C TRP A 50 -10.60 5.76 -3.71
N ASP A 51 -9.29 6.04 -3.79
CA ASP A 51 -8.57 6.29 -5.04
C ASP A 51 -8.54 5.03 -5.93
N LEU A 52 -8.18 3.88 -5.35
CA LEU A 52 -8.16 2.59 -6.06
C LEU A 52 -9.54 2.17 -6.56
N ALA A 53 -10.59 2.48 -5.81
CA ALA A 53 -11.96 2.16 -6.20
C ALA A 53 -12.52 3.09 -7.29
N GLY A 54 -11.85 4.22 -7.58
CA GLY A 54 -12.37 5.24 -8.51
C GLY A 54 -13.74 5.82 -8.10
N ALA A 55 -14.18 5.57 -6.87
CA ALA A 55 -15.54 5.86 -6.41
C ALA A 55 -15.74 7.32 -5.97
N ALA A 56 -14.64 8.08 -5.82
CA ALA A 56 -14.66 9.50 -5.51
C ALA A 56 -13.48 10.22 -6.18
N PRO A 57 -13.58 11.54 -6.45
CA PRO A 57 -12.49 12.30 -7.05
C PRO A 57 -11.18 12.21 -6.26
N PRO A 58 -10.01 12.19 -6.94
CA PRO A 58 -8.69 12.32 -6.32
C PRO A 58 -8.60 13.58 -5.46
N GLN A 59 -8.01 13.48 -4.26
CA GLN A 59 -7.72 14.43 -3.14
C GLN A 59 -7.97 15.97 -3.25
N ALA A 60 -8.87 16.44 -4.10
CA ALA A 60 -9.22 17.84 -4.29
C ALA A 60 -10.36 18.26 -3.34
N GLU A 61 -10.53 19.57 -3.20
CA GLU A 61 -11.73 20.19 -2.61
C GLU A 61 -12.98 19.60 -3.28
N GLY A 62 -13.68 18.72 -2.56
CA GLY A 62 -14.83 18.00 -3.12
C GLY A 62 -14.93 16.54 -2.68
N ARG A 63 -13.83 15.87 -2.27
CA ARG A 63 -13.90 14.46 -1.84
C ARG A 63 -14.91 14.21 -0.72
N VAL A 64 -14.92 15.07 0.30
CA VAL A 64 -15.88 14.98 1.41
C VAL A 64 -17.31 15.07 0.87
N ILE A 65 -17.57 16.01 -0.04
CA ILE A 65 -18.89 16.21 -0.66
C ILE A 65 -19.28 15.00 -1.51
N SER A 66 -18.35 14.44 -2.29
CA SER A 66 -18.58 13.25 -3.11
C SER A 66 -18.88 12.02 -2.26
N VAL A 67 -18.17 11.83 -1.14
CA VAL A 67 -18.43 10.72 -0.21
C VAL A 67 -19.80 10.87 0.46
N LEU A 68 -20.18 12.10 0.86
CA LEU A 68 -21.52 12.39 1.38
C LEU A 68 -22.64 12.18 0.34
N ALA A 69 -22.33 12.34 -0.96
CA ALA A 69 -23.28 12.05 -2.02
C ALA A 69 -23.57 10.54 -2.17
N ILE A 70 -22.63 9.68 -1.80
CA ILE A 70 -22.79 8.22 -1.80
C ILE A 70 -23.66 7.76 -0.63
N ASN A 71 -23.43 8.33 0.57
CA ASN A 71 -24.27 8.06 1.73
C ASN A 71 -24.60 9.35 2.48
N ARG A 72 -25.88 9.76 2.35
CA ARG A 72 -26.42 11.00 2.92
C ARG A 72 -26.65 10.96 4.43
N GLU A 73 -26.62 9.77 5.03
CA GLU A 73 -26.80 9.60 6.48
C GLU A 73 -25.52 9.95 7.25
N TRP A 74 -24.37 9.98 6.57
CA TRP A 74 -23.11 10.39 7.18
C TRP A 74 -23.05 11.90 7.39
N ARG A 75 -22.46 12.32 8.50
CA ARG A 75 -22.24 13.73 8.80
C ARG A 75 -20.92 14.18 8.21
N GLU A 76 -20.90 15.41 7.70
CA GLU A 76 -19.69 16.00 7.12
C GLU A 76 -18.51 16.01 8.11
N SER A 77 -18.76 16.32 9.39
CA SER A 77 -17.73 16.31 10.44
C SER A 77 -17.06 14.95 10.58
N ASP A 78 -17.83 13.88 10.47
CA ASP A 78 -17.37 12.51 10.69
C ASP A 78 -16.55 12.08 9.48
N VAL A 79 -17.08 12.28 8.27
CA VAL A 79 -16.35 12.02 7.01
C VAL A 79 -15.04 12.80 6.95
N ARG A 80 -15.03 14.07 7.37
CA ARG A 80 -13.81 14.88 7.47
C ARG A 80 -12.83 14.27 8.48
N GLY A 81 -13.32 13.80 9.61
CA GLY A 81 -12.50 13.08 10.59
C GLY A 81 -11.85 11.83 10.01
N TRP A 82 -12.62 11.04 9.27
CA TRP A 82 -12.15 9.78 8.66
C TRP A 82 -11.12 10.01 7.56
N LEU A 83 -11.31 11.05 6.74
CA LEU A 83 -10.45 11.32 5.58
C LEU A 83 -9.23 12.20 5.91
N GLN A 84 -9.21 12.94 7.02
CA GLN A 84 -8.19 13.95 7.28
C GLN A 84 -7.54 13.89 8.68
N LYS A 85 -8.16 13.20 9.66
CA LYS A 85 -7.74 13.29 11.07
C LYS A 85 -7.48 11.92 11.72
N ASP A 86 -7.37 10.86 10.93
CA ASP A 86 -7.17 9.49 11.38
C ASP A 86 -8.24 9.00 12.38
N VAL A 87 -9.45 9.57 12.32
CA VAL A 87 -10.58 9.12 13.15
C VAL A 87 -11.19 7.88 12.51
N LEU A 88 -11.38 6.81 13.28
CA LEU A 88 -12.05 5.62 12.79
C LEU A 88 -13.56 5.83 12.66
N PRO A 89 -14.19 5.41 11.56
CA PRO A 89 -15.65 5.33 11.46
C PRO A 89 -16.22 4.33 12.48
N PRO A 90 -17.51 4.45 12.82
CA PRO A 90 -18.23 3.39 13.50
C PRO A 90 -18.05 2.04 12.79
N ARG A 91 -17.99 0.96 13.56
CA ARG A 91 -17.66 -0.38 13.03
C ARG A 91 -18.51 -0.82 11.84
N LEU A 92 -19.82 -0.52 11.90
CA LEU A 92 -20.77 -0.85 10.85
C LEU A 92 -20.56 -0.01 9.59
N ASP A 93 -20.29 1.29 9.75
CA ASP A 93 -19.98 2.19 8.64
C ASP A 93 -18.69 1.78 7.95
N LEU A 94 -17.65 1.48 8.71
CA LEU A 94 -16.38 0.98 8.15
C LEU A 94 -16.60 -0.32 7.37
N TYR A 95 -17.33 -1.28 7.94
CA TYR A 95 -17.61 -2.55 7.27
C TYR A 95 -18.35 -2.37 5.94
N ASN A 96 -19.42 -1.56 5.94
CA ASN A 96 -20.21 -1.31 4.74
C ASN A 96 -19.43 -0.51 3.70
N MET A 97 -18.67 0.50 4.13
CA MET A 97 -17.81 1.32 3.28
C MET A 97 -16.75 0.46 2.60
N VAL A 98 -16.02 -0.37 3.35
CA VAL A 98 -14.99 -1.26 2.79
C VAL A 98 -15.61 -2.26 1.83
N ARG A 99 -16.75 -2.88 2.19
CA ARG A 99 -17.43 -3.82 1.30
C ARG A 99 -17.85 -3.16 -0.01
N PHE A 100 -18.35 -1.94 0.03
CA PHE A 100 -18.72 -1.16 -1.15
C PHE A 100 -17.50 -0.80 -2.01
N LEU A 101 -16.41 -0.32 -1.41
CA LEU A 101 -15.21 0.07 -2.13
C LEU A 101 -14.52 -1.13 -2.77
N VAL A 102 -14.41 -2.22 -2.02
CA VAL A 102 -13.80 -3.46 -2.50
C VAL A 102 -14.62 -4.08 -3.63
N SER A 103 -15.95 -3.91 -3.65
CA SER A 103 -16.76 -4.36 -4.78
C SER A 103 -16.57 -3.54 -6.07
N GLN A 104 -15.88 -2.39 -6.00
CA GLN A 104 -15.48 -1.64 -7.20
C GLN A 104 -14.10 -2.08 -7.74
N LEU A 105 -13.40 -2.98 -7.04
CA LEU A 105 -12.09 -3.47 -7.44
C LEU A 105 -12.20 -4.74 -8.29
N ASP A 106 -11.08 -5.15 -8.90
CA ASP A 106 -10.96 -6.40 -9.64
C ASP A 106 -11.33 -7.65 -8.81
N GLU A 107 -11.65 -8.74 -9.50
CA GLU A 107 -12.01 -10.01 -8.86
C GLU A 107 -10.93 -10.54 -7.91
N GLY A 108 -11.36 -11.14 -6.79
CA GLY A 108 -10.47 -11.81 -5.83
C GLY A 108 -10.01 -10.97 -4.63
N GLN A 109 -10.55 -9.77 -4.44
CA GLN A 109 -10.27 -8.94 -3.25
C GLN A 109 -11.06 -9.41 -2.02
N ASP A 110 -10.42 -9.43 -0.85
CA ASP A 110 -11.06 -9.79 0.42
C ASP A 110 -11.39 -8.54 1.26
N PRO A 111 -12.68 -8.20 1.45
CA PRO A 111 -13.10 -7.06 2.27
C PRO A 111 -12.59 -7.12 3.72
N ARG A 112 -12.45 -8.32 4.31
CA ARG A 112 -12.00 -8.47 5.70
C ARG A 112 -10.53 -8.12 5.83
N ARG A 113 -9.72 -8.55 4.85
CA ARG A 113 -8.29 -8.20 4.79
C ARG A 113 -8.09 -6.70 4.56
N TRP A 114 -8.90 -6.08 3.70
CA TRP A 114 -8.90 -4.63 3.50
C TRP A 114 -9.24 -3.87 4.77
N GLU A 115 -10.29 -4.28 5.47
CA GLU A 115 -10.69 -3.65 6.71
C GLU A 115 -9.59 -3.74 7.79
N ALA A 116 -9.00 -4.93 7.96
CA ALA A 116 -7.89 -5.14 8.88
C ALA A 116 -6.67 -4.29 8.52
N PHE A 117 -6.36 -4.16 7.22
CA PHE A 117 -5.28 -3.29 6.76
C PHE A 117 -5.55 -1.82 7.04
N LEU A 118 -6.78 -1.33 6.85
CA LEU A 118 -7.12 0.06 7.16
C LEU A 118 -6.91 0.37 8.65
N VAL A 119 -7.34 -0.52 9.54
CA VAL A 119 -7.26 -0.31 10.99
C VAL A 119 -5.83 -0.45 11.51
N TYR A 120 -5.15 -1.55 11.18
CA TYR A 120 -3.86 -1.90 11.79
C TYR A 120 -2.65 -1.49 10.95
N GLY A 121 -2.83 -1.30 9.65
CA GLY A 121 -1.76 -0.96 8.72
C GLY A 121 -0.69 -2.04 8.55
N SER A 122 0.32 -1.70 7.74
CA SER A 122 1.64 -2.33 7.87
C SER A 122 2.25 -1.85 9.20
N PRO A 123 2.91 -2.70 10.02
CA PRO A 123 3.43 -4.04 9.74
C PRO A 123 2.50 -5.22 10.10
N ILE A 124 1.35 -4.96 10.73
CA ILE A 124 0.47 -6.00 11.29
C ILE A 124 -0.26 -6.77 10.19
N VAL A 125 -0.72 -6.04 9.17
CA VAL A 125 -1.41 -6.61 8.02
C VAL A 125 -0.66 -6.17 6.78
N SER A 126 -0.14 -7.14 6.02
CA SER A 126 0.47 -6.86 4.72
C SER A 126 -0.56 -6.22 3.79
N SER A 127 -0.12 -5.20 3.05
CA SER A 127 -0.99 -4.49 2.10
C SER A 127 -1.81 -5.47 1.24
N PRO A 128 -3.14 -5.34 1.19
CA PRO A 128 -4.03 -6.18 0.39
C PRO A 128 -3.97 -5.84 -1.09
N ILE A 129 -3.30 -4.75 -1.46
CA ILE A 129 -3.02 -4.40 -2.86
C ILE A 129 -2.22 -5.57 -3.46
N SER A 130 -2.85 -6.32 -4.36
CA SER A 130 -2.20 -7.41 -5.06
C SER A 130 -1.22 -6.86 -6.11
N SER A 131 -0.23 -7.66 -6.49
CA SER A 131 0.63 -7.35 -7.65
C SER A 131 -0.16 -7.19 -8.96
N ALA A 132 -1.42 -7.67 -9.01
CA ALA A 132 -2.34 -7.46 -10.11
C ALA A 132 -2.95 -6.04 -10.13
N MET A 133 -3.21 -5.43 -8.97
CA MET A 133 -3.48 -3.98 -8.88
C MET A 133 -2.23 -3.13 -9.19
N TYR A 134 -1.04 -3.73 -9.02
CA TYR A 134 0.23 -3.22 -9.56
C TYR A 134 0.49 -3.62 -11.03
N ARG A 135 -0.45 -4.19 -11.79
CA ARG A 135 -0.27 -4.31 -13.26
C ARG A 135 -0.13 -2.95 -13.92
N GLU A 136 -0.63 -1.89 -13.28
CA GLU A 136 -0.29 -0.52 -13.65
C GLU A 136 1.19 -0.18 -13.42
N ASP A 137 1.90 -0.77 -12.45
CA ASP A 137 3.33 -0.50 -12.21
C ASP A 137 4.22 -1.25 -13.22
N GLN A 138 3.90 -2.48 -13.66
CA GLN A 138 4.68 -3.12 -14.73
C GLN A 138 4.56 -2.34 -16.05
N THR A 139 3.32 -2.01 -16.46
CA THR A 139 3.09 -1.22 -17.68
C THR A 139 3.62 0.21 -17.55
N ARG A 140 3.45 0.89 -16.40
CA ARG A 140 4.06 2.21 -16.18
C ARG A 140 5.57 2.14 -16.12
N ARG A 141 6.17 1.08 -15.58
CA ARG A 141 7.63 0.88 -15.60
C ARG A 141 8.14 0.61 -16.99
N GLU A 142 7.42 -0.13 -17.82
CA GLU A 142 7.74 -0.34 -19.23
C GLU A 142 7.65 0.98 -20.02
N ILE A 143 6.60 1.77 -19.80
CA ILE A 143 6.45 3.11 -20.40
C ILE A 143 7.56 4.04 -19.88
N ALA A 144 7.83 4.07 -18.57
CA ALA A 144 8.88 4.88 -17.97
C ALA A 144 10.26 4.50 -18.49
N SER A 145 10.55 3.20 -18.64
CA SER A 145 11.80 2.72 -19.24
C SER A 145 11.92 3.18 -20.70
N THR A 146 10.82 3.16 -21.45
CA THR A 146 10.78 3.61 -22.84
C THR A 146 11.00 5.12 -22.94
N ILE A 147 10.32 5.91 -22.12
CA ILE A 147 10.48 7.38 -22.04
C ILE A 147 11.90 7.73 -21.61
N PHE A 148 12.45 7.04 -20.61
CA PHE A 148 13.81 7.22 -20.15
C PHE A 148 14.81 6.97 -21.29
N ALA A 149 14.74 5.80 -21.94
CA ALA A 149 15.60 5.48 -23.08
C ALA A 149 15.51 6.54 -24.20
N GLN A 150 14.29 6.95 -24.55
CA GLN A 150 14.07 7.97 -25.56
C GLN A 150 14.72 9.30 -25.20
N ILE A 151 14.67 9.74 -23.94
CA ILE A 151 15.28 10.99 -23.49
C ILE A 151 16.80 10.87 -23.45
N THR A 152 17.35 9.78 -22.94
CA THR A 152 18.81 9.60 -22.90
C THR A 152 19.40 9.54 -24.30
N ASP A 153 18.70 8.92 -25.24
CA ASP A 153 19.12 8.83 -26.65
C ASP A 153 19.01 10.19 -27.34
N GLU A 154 17.87 10.89 -27.22
CA GLU A 154 17.63 12.19 -27.87
C GLU A 154 18.60 13.28 -27.38
N TYR A 155 18.91 13.29 -26.08
CA TYR A 155 19.78 14.31 -25.47
C TYR A 155 21.22 13.83 -25.23
N GLY A 156 21.57 12.61 -25.65
CA GLY A 156 22.91 12.06 -25.52
C GLY A 156 23.43 11.97 -24.08
N ILE A 157 22.56 11.58 -23.13
CA ILE A 157 22.89 11.54 -21.70
C ILE A 157 23.49 10.16 -21.36
N PRO A 158 24.77 10.08 -20.95
CA PRO A 158 25.39 8.79 -20.66
C PRO A 158 24.92 8.21 -19.32
N PRO A 159 24.90 6.87 -19.15
CA PRO A 159 24.51 6.23 -17.89
C PRO A 159 25.30 6.67 -16.66
N SER A 160 26.54 7.12 -16.84
CA SER A 160 27.40 7.63 -15.77
C SER A 160 27.01 9.03 -15.27
N ALA A 161 26.08 9.72 -15.93
CA ALA A 161 25.67 11.08 -15.58
C ALA A 161 24.51 11.13 -14.57
N TYR A 162 23.97 9.98 -14.16
CA TYR A 162 22.78 9.93 -13.33
C TYR A 162 22.69 8.66 -12.47
N GLU A 163 21.94 8.75 -11.37
CA GLU A 163 21.51 7.59 -10.59
C GLU A 163 20.19 7.05 -11.15
N ALA A 164 20.22 5.82 -11.67
CA ALA A 164 19.10 5.24 -12.42
C ALA A 164 17.80 5.21 -11.61
N ASP A 165 17.86 4.80 -10.34
CA ASP A 165 16.68 4.71 -9.48
C ASP A 165 16.04 6.08 -9.21
N GLU A 166 16.87 7.11 -8.99
CA GLU A 166 16.41 8.48 -8.73
C GLU A 166 15.74 9.09 -9.96
N VAL A 167 16.36 8.93 -11.12
CA VAL A 167 15.82 9.39 -12.42
C VAL A 167 14.53 8.66 -12.76
N PHE A 168 14.47 7.36 -12.49
CA PHE A 168 13.30 6.54 -12.74
C PHE A 168 12.10 6.97 -11.88
N GLN A 169 12.32 7.27 -10.60
CA GLN A 169 11.27 7.82 -9.73
C GLN A 169 10.80 9.21 -10.18
N ARG A 170 11.71 10.06 -10.67
CA ARG A 170 11.36 11.37 -11.27
C ARG A 170 10.51 11.21 -12.54
N CYS A 171 10.83 10.22 -13.38
CA CYS A 171 10.06 9.87 -14.57
C CYS A 171 8.63 9.46 -14.21
N LEU A 172 8.46 8.54 -13.26
CA LEU A 172 7.14 8.10 -12.78
C LEU A 172 6.32 9.28 -12.21
N THR A 173 6.99 10.17 -11.47
CA THR A 173 6.36 11.38 -10.91
C THR A 173 5.82 12.30 -12.01
N LEU A 174 6.59 12.51 -13.08
CA LEU A 174 6.16 13.35 -14.20
C LEU A 174 5.07 12.69 -15.04
N MET A 175 5.16 11.39 -15.29
CA MET A 175 4.10 10.65 -15.97
C MET A 175 2.76 10.83 -15.26
N HIS A 176 2.77 10.78 -13.93
CA HIS A 176 1.57 11.05 -13.15
C HIS A 176 1.08 12.51 -13.30
N LYS A 177 1.98 13.50 -13.19
CA LYS A 177 1.63 14.94 -13.34
C LYS A 177 1.05 15.29 -14.71
N PHE A 178 1.53 14.64 -15.77
CA PHE A 178 1.08 14.87 -17.13
C PHE A 178 -0.03 13.91 -17.58
N ASN A 179 -0.55 13.06 -16.69
CA ASN A 179 -1.57 12.06 -16.99
C ASN A 179 -1.18 11.10 -18.14
N ILE A 180 0.08 10.65 -18.14
CA ILE A 180 0.60 9.68 -19.12
C ILE A 180 0.39 8.27 -18.55
N TYR A 181 -0.57 7.56 -19.13
CA TYR A 181 -0.93 6.19 -18.73
C TYR A 181 -0.64 5.18 -19.85
N GLU A 182 -0.50 5.66 -21.09
CA GLU A 182 -0.05 4.90 -22.25
C GLU A 182 1.09 5.62 -22.99
N LEU A 183 1.90 4.88 -23.74
CA LEU A 183 3.01 5.47 -24.48
C LEU A 183 2.55 6.55 -25.49
N ARG A 184 1.35 6.41 -26.05
CA ARG A 184 0.76 7.40 -26.97
C ARG A 184 0.45 8.73 -26.30
N ASP A 185 0.34 8.79 -24.96
CA ASP A 185 0.11 10.04 -24.24
C ASP A 185 1.41 10.86 -24.12
N PHE A 186 2.56 10.22 -24.32
CA PHE A 186 3.85 10.90 -24.36
C PHE A 186 4.08 11.55 -25.73
N GLN A 187 3.93 12.86 -25.78
CA GLN A 187 4.09 13.69 -26.98
C GLN A 187 5.46 14.37 -27.00
N SER A 188 5.89 14.84 -28.19
CA SER A 188 7.17 15.53 -28.36
C SER A 188 7.32 16.76 -27.44
N GLY A 189 6.23 17.45 -27.13
CA GLY A 189 6.21 18.57 -26.18
C GLY A 189 6.58 18.19 -24.73
N HIS A 190 6.60 16.91 -24.38
CA HIS A 190 6.98 16.43 -23.05
C HIS A 190 8.49 16.17 -22.91
N LEU A 191 9.24 16.07 -24.01
CA LEU A 191 10.66 15.73 -24.00
C LEU A 191 11.50 16.67 -23.12
N GLU A 192 11.37 17.98 -23.34
CA GLU A 192 12.15 18.99 -22.64
C GLU A 192 11.77 19.13 -21.15
N PRO A 193 10.47 19.16 -20.77
CA PRO A 193 10.06 19.07 -19.36
C PRO A 193 10.58 17.82 -18.65
N PHE A 194 10.51 16.66 -19.30
CA PHE A 194 11.00 15.43 -18.71
C PHE A 194 12.52 15.45 -18.55
N LYS A 195 13.27 15.84 -19.59
CA LYS A 195 14.73 15.96 -19.52
C LYS A 195 15.16 16.89 -18.37
N ASN A 196 14.55 18.06 -18.24
CA ASN A 196 14.95 19.04 -17.22
C ASN A 196 14.64 18.60 -15.79
N TYR A 197 13.55 17.85 -15.60
CA TYR A 197 13.17 17.35 -14.28
C TYR A 197 13.93 16.07 -13.88
N MET A 198 14.15 15.18 -14.85
CA MET A 198 14.87 13.92 -14.65
C MET A 198 16.36 14.16 -14.41
N PHE A 199 16.96 15.04 -15.22
CA PHE A 199 18.39 15.36 -15.21
C PHE A 199 18.59 16.85 -14.90
N PRO A 200 18.31 17.30 -13.68
CA PRO A 200 18.59 18.67 -13.28
C PRO A 200 20.12 18.88 -13.34
N SER A 201 20.54 19.94 -14.02
CA SER A 201 21.94 20.40 -13.93
C SER A 201 22.23 20.68 -12.47
N GLN A 202 23.25 20.02 -11.88
CA GLN A 202 23.73 20.41 -10.55
C GLN A 202 24.11 21.89 -10.62
N GLY A 203 23.40 22.71 -9.85
CA GLY A 203 23.76 24.11 -9.61
C GLY A 203 24.94 24.19 -8.65
#